data_AF-A0A023AYM8-F1
#
_entry.id   AF-A0A023AYM8-F1
#
_cell.length_a   1.000
_cell.length_b   1.000
_cell.length_c   1.000
_cell.angle_alpha   90.00
_cell.angle_beta   90.00
_cell.angle_gamma   90.00
#
_symmetry.space_group_name_H-M   'P 1'
#
loop_
_entity.id
_entity.type
_entity.pdbx_description
1 polymer ?
#
loop_
_entity_poly.entity_id
_entity_poly.type
_entity_poly.pdbx_seq_one_letter_code
_entity_poly.pdbx_strand_id
1 'polypeptide(L)'
;MRFVKEAGDILNDALRLWRPERIWVCFNGGKDATVVLELYCRALEKYYWSREERAVAANCVWFKSEEEFGEVESFVERTCKRLRTNLMVMHGSYKERLSDFLSEVESTQSDTVLVLIGYRNDDDPRSPLRSRAAGAESPAGAESPAGAESLSGQHYPFMPGSSFLTEIPFMRCHPLLKWSYGDIWEFIDANLIPVCPLYTSGYSSLGDVQHTEKNPLLRNKHARELNDWSTERASRSSKDDPAT
;
A
#
# COMPACT_ATOMS: atom_id res chain seq x y z
N MET A 1 -12.48 3.33 15.81
CA MET A 1 -11.68 3.62 14.61
C MET A 1 -11.34 5.10 14.47
N ARG A 2 -10.09 5.47 14.80
CA ARG A 2 -9.61 6.85 14.99
C ARG A 2 -9.36 7.65 13.70
N PHE A 3 -8.84 7.00 12.65
CA PHE A 3 -8.32 7.68 11.45
C PHE A 3 -9.17 7.48 10.18
N VAL A 4 -10.31 6.80 10.29
CA VAL A 4 -11.20 6.52 9.13
C VAL A 4 -11.73 7.79 8.49
N LYS A 5 -12.13 8.77 9.30
CA LYS A 5 -12.60 10.08 8.78
C LYS A 5 -11.49 10.78 8.00
N GLU A 6 -10.28 10.83 8.56
CA GLU A 6 -9.13 11.49 7.93
C GLU A 6 -8.75 10.81 6.60
N ALA A 7 -8.68 9.48 6.57
CA ALA A 7 -8.42 8.72 5.35
C ALA A 7 -9.51 8.97 4.29
N GLY A 8 -10.78 9.02 4.70
CA GLY A 8 -11.89 9.38 3.82
C GLY A 8 -11.80 10.80 3.29
N ASP A 9 -11.42 11.77 4.11
CA ASP A 9 -11.22 13.17 3.70
C ASP A 9 -10.09 13.27 2.65
N ILE A 10 -8.96 12.59 2.87
CA ILE A 10 -7.86 12.50 1.89
C ILE A 10 -8.34 11.93 0.55
N LEU A 11 -9.13 10.85 0.56
CA LEU A 11 -9.65 10.24 -0.67
C LEU A 11 -10.68 11.14 -1.37
N ASN A 12 -11.50 11.88 -0.62
CA ASN A 12 -12.42 12.86 -1.19
C ASN A 12 -11.65 14.01 -1.84
N ASP A 13 -10.56 14.47 -1.23
CA ASP A 13 -9.70 15.50 -1.83
C ASP A 13 -9.01 14.99 -3.09
N ALA A 14 -8.57 13.72 -3.11
CA ALA A 14 -8.07 13.08 -4.32
C ALA A 14 -9.13 13.10 -5.45
N LEU A 15 -10.38 12.74 -5.16
CA LEU A 15 -11.49 12.74 -6.14
C LEU A 15 -11.93 14.15 -6.58
N ARG A 16 -11.57 15.20 -5.83
CA ARG A 16 -11.79 16.60 -6.23
C ARG A 16 -10.73 17.09 -7.21
N LEU A 17 -9.50 16.64 -7.02
CA LEU A 17 -8.32 17.10 -7.75
C LEU A 17 -8.03 16.26 -8.99
N TRP A 18 -8.36 14.96 -8.96
CA TRP A 18 -8.18 14.02 -10.06
C TRP A 18 -9.52 13.42 -10.47
N ARG A 19 -9.71 13.24 -11.78
CA ARG A 19 -10.81 12.43 -12.30
C ARG A 19 -10.61 10.97 -11.87
N PRO A 20 -11.68 10.22 -11.55
CA PRO A 20 -11.58 8.81 -11.15
C PRO A 20 -10.75 7.93 -12.09
N GLU A 21 -10.78 8.20 -13.39
CA GLU A 21 -10.04 7.45 -14.41
C GLU A 21 -8.51 7.62 -14.27
N ARG A 22 -8.05 8.71 -13.62
CA ARG A 22 -6.63 9.01 -13.38
C ARG A 22 -6.15 8.56 -12.00
N ILE A 23 -7.00 7.96 -11.19
CA ILE A 23 -6.66 7.45 -9.85
C ILE A 23 -6.53 5.93 -9.91
N TRP A 24 -5.35 5.43 -9.54
CA TRP A 24 -5.00 4.01 -9.56
C TRP A 24 -4.61 3.52 -8.18
N VAL A 25 -5.21 2.42 -7.73
CA VAL A 25 -4.82 1.76 -6.47
C VAL A 25 -3.72 0.74 -6.74
N CYS A 26 -2.57 0.87 -6.08
CA CYS A 26 -1.57 -0.20 -6.03
C CYS A 26 -2.08 -1.33 -5.14
N PHE A 27 -2.61 -2.39 -5.74
CA PHE A 27 -3.26 -3.48 -5.03
C PHE A 27 -2.50 -4.79 -5.19
N ASN A 28 -1.87 -5.25 -4.10
CA ASN A 28 -1.06 -6.47 -4.06
C ASN A 28 -1.69 -7.60 -3.22
N GLY A 29 -2.95 -7.47 -2.82
CA GLY A 29 -3.62 -8.45 -1.94
C GLY A 29 -3.18 -8.42 -0.47
N GLY A 30 -2.25 -7.54 -0.10
CA GLY A 30 -1.89 -7.31 1.31
C GLY A 30 -2.98 -6.54 2.06
N LYS A 31 -3.06 -6.72 3.39
CA LYS A 31 -4.08 -6.10 4.26
C LYS A 31 -4.17 -4.58 4.10
N ASP A 32 -3.04 -3.88 3.98
CA ASP A 32 -2.99 -2.42 3.89
C ASP A 32 -3.56 -1.94 2.55
N ALA A 33 -3.17 -2.58 1.45
CA ALA A 33 -3.69 -2.30 0.12
C ALA A 33 -5.18 -2.66 0.01
N THR A 34 -5.64 -3.73 0.68
CA THR A 34 -7.07 -4.06 0.78
C THR A 34 -7.85 -2.95 1.46
N VAL A 35 -7.34 -2.39 2.57
CA VAL A 35 -8.01 -1.27 3.26
C VAL A 35 -8.04 -0.01 2.38
N VAL A 36 -6.97 0.32 1.67
CA VAL A 36 -6.97 1.43 0.71
C VAL A 36 -8.03 1.22 -0.38
N LEU A 37 -8.08 0.03 -0.97
CA LEU A 37 -9.03 -0.28 -2.04
C LEU A 37 -10.48 -0.18 -1.54
N GLU A 38 -10.78 -0.75 -0.38
CA GLU A 38 -12.10 -0.68 0.25
C GLU A 38 -12.54 0.76 0.54
N LEU A 39 -11.65 1.57 1.14
CA LEU A 39 -11.93 2.97 1.41
C LEU A 39 -12.12 3.77 0.12
N TYR A 40 -11.28 3.53 -0.90
CA TYR A 40 -11.38 4.22 -2.18
C TYR A 40 -12.67 3.86 -2.92
N CYS A 41 -13.05 2.57 -3.00
CA CYS A 41 -14.31 2.16 -3.60
C CYS A 41 -15.52 2.85 -2.92
N ARG A 42 -15.54 2.93 -1.59
CA ARG A 42 -16.61 3.64 -0.86
C ARG A 42 -16.62 5.14 -1.13
N ALA A 43 -15.45 5.77 -1.19
CA ALA A 43 -15.33 7.18 -1.53
C ALA A 43 -15.81 7.45 -2.98
N LEU A 44 -15.46 6.56 -3.90
CA LEU A 44 -15.83 6.62 -5.31
C LEU A 44 -17.34 6.45 -5.51
N GLU A 45 -17.96 5.47 -4.84
CA GLU A 45 -19.42 5.30 -4.84
C GLU A 45 -20.12 6.55 -4.32
N LYS A 46 -19.64 7.11 -3.20
CA LYS A 46 -20.17 8.36 -2.64
C LYS A 46 -20.01 9.54 -3.61
N TYR A 47 -18.87 9.64 -4.29
CA TYR A 47 -18.60 10.68 -5.27
C TYR A 47 -19.62 10.67 -6.41
N TYR A 48 -19.83 9.52 -7.05
CA TYR A 48 -20.80 9.40 -8.15
C TYR A 48 -22.24 9.55 -7.68
N TRP A 49 -22.59 8.99 -6.51
CA TRP A 49 -23.90 9.17 -5.90
C TRP A 49 -24.23 10.65 -5.71
N SER A 50 -23.28 11.44 -5.19
CA SER A 50 -23.48 12.88 -4.96
C SER A 50 -23.64 13.71 -6.24
N ARG A 51 -23.26 13.16 -7.39
CA ARG A 51 -23.33 13.79 -8.71
C ARG A 51 -24.50 13.27 -9.54
N GLU A 52 -25.26 12.30 -9.03
CA GLU A 52 -26.31 11.59 -9.79
C GLU A 52 -25.77 10.94 -11.08
N GLU A 53 -24.50 10.55 -11.05
CA GLU A 53 -23.78 9.96 -12.17
C GLU A 53 -23.66 8.44 -12.01
N ARG A 54 -23.52 7.72 -13.13
CA ARG A 54 -23.27 6.28 -13.10
C ARG A 54 -21.85 6.02 -12.58
N ALA A 55 -21.74 5.25 -11.50
CA ALA A 55 -20.44 4.85 -10.96
C ALA A 55 -19.62 4.04 -11.97
N VAL A 56 -18.34 4.39 -12.08
CA VAL A 56 -17.34 3.60 -12.82
C VAL A 56 -16.58 2.67 -11.88
N ALA A 57 -15.97 1.64 -12.45
CA ALA A 57 -15.10 0.73 -11.73
C ALA A 57 -13.81 1.43 -11.28
N ALA A 58 -13.36 1.16 -10.05
CA ALA A 58 -12.07 1.64 -9.58
C ALA A 58 -10.92 0.99 -10.35
N ASN A 59 -9.91 1.77 -10.76
CA ASN A 59 -8.72 1.26 -11.42
C ASN A 59 -7.70 0.77 -10.38
N CYS A 60 -7.16 -0.42 -10.61
CA CYS A 60 -6.15 -1.05 -9.77
C CYS A 60 -4.99 -1.55 -10.63
N VAL A 61 -3.77 -1.40 -10.11
CA VAL A 61 -2.58 -2.00 -10.71
C VAL A 61 -1.95 -2.98 -9.72
N TRP A 62 -1.59 -4.16 -10.22
CA TRP A 62 -0.85 -5.16 -9.47
C TRP A 62 0.50 -5.43 -10.13
N PHE A 63 1.56 -5.01 -9.46
CA PHE A 63 2.94 -5.35 -9.80
C PHE A 63 3.24 -6.76 -9.27
N LYS A 64 3.06 -7.75 -10.12
CA LYS A 64 3.08 -9.17 -9.79
C LYS A 64 4.48 -9.73 -10.00
N SER A 65 5.15 -10.12 -8.92
CA SER A 65 6.41 -10.85 -8.97
C SER A 65 6.25 -12.20 -9.69
N GLU A 66 7.35 -12.77 -10.19
CA GLU A 66 7.32 -14.08 -10.88
C GLU A 66 6.83 -15.21 -9.97
N GLU A 67 7.21 -15.16 -8.69
CA GLU A 67 6.84 -16.15 -7.68
C GLU A 67 5.91 -15.54 -6.62
N GLU A 68 4.61 -15.70 -6.84
CA GLU A 68 3.55 -15.25 -5.95
C GLU A 68 2.85 -16.45 -5.28
N PHE A 69 2.35 -16.25 -4.06
CA PHE A 69 1.54 -17.27 -3.40
C PHE A 69 0.20 -17.44 -4.14
N GLY A 70 -0.18 -18.68 -4.47
CA GLY A 70 -1.47 -18.95 -5.11
C GLY A 70 -2.68 -18.44 -4.29
N GLU A 71 -2.54 -18.39 -2.97
CA GLU A 71 -3.53 -17.79 -2.06
C GLU A 71 -3.67 -16.27 -2.24
N VAL A 72 -2.57 -15.57 -2.51
CA VAL A 72 -2.56 -14.12 -2.81
C VAL A 72 -3.20 -13.88 -4.17
N GLU A 73 -2.83 -14.65 -5.21
CA GLU A 73 -3.44 -14.53 -6.53
C GLU A 73 -4.97 -14.72 -6.45
N SER A 74 -5.39 -15.83 -5.82
CA SER A 74 -6.80 -16.15 -5.60
C SER A 74 -7.52 -15.09 -4.76
N PHE A 75 -6.81 -14.40 -3.86
CA PHE A 75 -7.38 -13.33 -3.05
C PHE A 75 -7.53 -12.03 -3.83
N VAL A 76 -6.52 -11.65 -4.62
CA VAL A 76 -6.56 -10.46 -5.48
C VAL A 76 -7.73 -10.57 -6.46
N GLU A 77 -7.83 -11.68 -7.19
CA GLU A 77 -8.90 -11.90 -8.18
C GLU A 77 -10.29 -11.83 -7.53
N ARG A 78 -10.50 -12.54 -6.42
CA ARG A 78 -11.78 -12.52 -5.69
C ARG A 78 -12.12 -11.12 -5.18
N THR A 79 -11.14 -10.37 -4.70
CA THR A 79 -11.34 -9.01 -4.19
C THR A 79 -11.71 -8.04 -5.31
N CYS A 80 -10.95 -8.06 -6.42
CA CYS A 80 -11.22 -7.24 -7.60
C CYS A 80 -12.61 -7.54 -8.19
N LYS A 81 -13.01 -8.81 -8.25
CA LYS A 81 -14.36 -9.21 -8.68
C LYS A 81 -15.45 -8.71 -7.72
N ARG A 82 -15.25 -8.87 -6.42
CA ARG A 82 -16.20 -8.44 -5.38
C ARG A 82 -16.41 -6.93 -5.39
N LEU A 83 -15.33 -6.17 -5.56
CA LEU A 83 -15.33 -4.70 -5.58
C LEU A 83 -15.53 -4.09 -6.97
N ARG A 84 -15.70 -4.92 -8.01
CA ARG A 84 -15.92 -4.52 -9.41
C ARG A 84 -14.85 -3.54 -9.92
N THR A 85 -13.58 -3.91 -9.80
CA THR A 85 -12.45 -3.08 -10.18
C THR A 85 -11.93 -3.43 -11.58
N ASN A 86 -11.32 -2.46 -12.26
CA ASN A 86 -10.49 -2.71 -13.44
C ASN A 86 -9.07 -3.05 -12.96
N LEU A 87 -8.66 -4.31 -13.08
CA LEU A 87 -7.33 -4.75 -12.67
C LEU A 87 -6.37 -4.81 -13.86
N MET A 88 -5.30 -4.01 -13.80
CA MET A 88 -4.12 -4.13 -14.66
C MET A 88 -3.04 -4.93 -13.94
N VAL A 89 -2.45 -5.91 -14.61
CA VAL A 89 -1.37 -6.73 -14.06
C VAL A 89 -0.07 -6.42 -14.78
N MET A 90 0.92 -5.96 -14.03
CA MET A 90 2.28 -5.68 -14.51
C MET A 90 3.20 -6.77 -13.97
N HIS A 91 3.73 -7.62 -14.85
CA HIS A 91 4.65 -8.68 -14.43
C HIS A 91 6.05 -8.10 -14.15
N GLY A 92 6.52 -8.27 -12.92
CA GLY A 92 7.75 -7.67 -12.40
C GLY A 92 7.48 -6.78 -11.19
N SER A 93 8.55 -6.35 -10.53
CA SER A 93 8.45 -5.51 -9.35
C SER A 93 7.96 -4.10 -9.67
N TYR A 94 7.47 -3.39 -8.64
CA TYR A 94 7.09 -1.98 -8.74
C TYR A 94 8.21 -1.13 -9.38
N LYS A 95 9.47 -1.31 -8.96
CA LYS A 95 10.59 -0.51 -9.47
C LYS A 95 10.84 -0.75 -10.95
N GLU A 96 10.72 -2.00 -11.39
CA GLU A 96 11.01 -2.39 -12.78
C GLU A 96 9.90 -1.94 -13.74
N ARG A 97 8.64 -1.99 -13.30
CA ARG A 97 7.48 -1.80 -14.20
C ARG A 97 6.74 -0.49 -14.00
N LEU A 98 7.13 0.36 -13.05
CA LEU A 98 6.44 1.64 -12.83
C LEU A 98 6.45 2.52 -14.08
N SER A 99 7.59 2.63 -14.77
CA SER A 99 7.69 3.47 -15.97
C SER A 99 6.82 2.94 -17.11
N ASP A 100 6.78 1.63 -17.31
CA ASP A 100 5.91 0.98 -18.31
C ASP A 100 4.43 1.23 -18.00
N PHE A 101 4.05 1.04 -16.72
CA PHE A 101 2.69 1.29 -16.25
C PHE A 101 2.27 2.73 -16.53
N LEU A 102 3.11 3.70 -16.12
CA LEU A 102 2.83 5.12 -16.33
C LEU A 102 2.74 5.46 -17.82
N SER A 103 3.62 4.91 -18.66
CA SER A 103 3.58 5.10 -20.11
C SER A 103 2.26 4.57 -20.70
N GLU A 104 1.81 3.40 -20.25
CA GLU A 104 0.56 2.78 -20.70
C GLU A 104 -0.65 3.66 -20.34
N VAL A 105 -0.72 4.17 -19.11
CA VAL A 105 -1.86 5.00 -18.68
C VAL A 105 -1.79 6.45 -19.16
N GLU A 106 -0.59 7.01 -19.39
CA GLU A 106 -0.41 8.33 -20.00
C GLU A 106 -0.71 8.33 -21.49
N SER A 107 -0.41 7.25 -22.21
CA SER A 107 -0.69 7.18 -23.66
C SER A 107 -2.15 7.44 -24.03
N THR A 108 -3.05 7.31 -23.04
CA THR A 108 -4.48 7.54 -23.21
C THR A 108 -4.92 8.99 -22.99
N GLN A 109 -4.25 9.80 -22.14
CA GLN A 109 -4.62 11.19 -21.81
C GLN A 109 -3.43 11.98 -21.19
N SER A 110 -3.45 13.31 -21.17
CA SER A 110 -2.31 14.15 -20.74
C SER A 110 -2.26 14.57 -19.26
N ASP A 111 -3.26 14.20 -18.44
CA ASP A 111 -3.34 14.66 -17.03
C ASP A 111 -2.45 13.84 -16.08
N THR A 112 -1.86 14.42 -15.04
CA THR A 112 -1.03 13.67 -14.08
C THR A 112 -1.81 12.51 -13.41
N VAL A 113 -1.17 11.34 -13.31
CA VAL A 113 -1.73 10.15 -12.67
C VAL A 113 -1.55 10.22 -11.15
N LEU A 114 -2.57 9.82 -10.39
CA LEU A 114 -2.49 9.64 -8.94
C LEU A 114 -2.47 8.15 -8.58
N VAL A 115 -1.45 7.73 -7.84
CA VAL A 115 -1.28 6.36 -7.37
C VAL A 115 -1.53 6.28 -5.86
N LEU A 116 -2.58 5.55 -5.46
CA LEU A 116 -2.92 5.30 -4.05
C LEU A 116 -2.10 4.11 -3.53
N ILE A 117 -1.40 4.30 -2.41
CA ILE A 117 -0.47 3.33 -1.84
C ILE A 117 -0.76 3.15 -0.34
N GLY A 118 -0.92 1.90 0.08
CA GLY A 118 -1.12 1.50 1.49
C GLY A 118 0.15 1.57 2.35
N TYR A 119 0.85 2.70 2.34
CA TYR A 119 2.00 2.97 3.20
C TYR A 119 1.57 3.59 4.53
N ARG A 120 2.21 3.16 5.63
CA ARG A 120 2.00 3.68 6.99
C ARG A 120 3.31 4.24 7.54
N ASN A 121 3.24 5.22 8.45
CA ASN A 121 4.42 5.72 9.16
C ASN A 121 5.14 4.63 9.97
N ASP A 122 4.41 3.60 10.42
CA ASP A 122 4.98 2.42 11.08
C ASP A 122 5.94 1.64 10.17
N ASP A 123 5.83 1.79 8.85
CA ASP A 123 6.74 1.19 7.87
C ASP A 123 8.06 1.97 7.71
N ASP A 124 8.17 3.21 8.20
CA ASP A 124 9.43 3.97 8.16
C ASP A 124 10.48 3.25 9.03
N PRO A 125 11.64 2.87 8.47
CA PRO A 125 12.75 2.30 9.25
C PRO A 125 13.18 3.16 10.45
N ARG A 126 12.99 4.48 10.37
CA ARG A 126 13.31 5.47 11.42
C ARG A 126 12.18 5.65 12.42
N SER A 127 11.02 5.03 12.21
CA SER A 127 9.89 5.11 13.15
C SER A 127 10.33 4.58 14.53
N PRO A 128 9.96 5.27 15.64
CA PRO A 128 10.27 4.81 17.00
C PRO A 128 9.79 3.39 17.30
N LEU A 129 8.78 2.91 16.57
CA LEU A 129 8.29 1.55 16.68
C LEU A 129 9.31 0.54 16.12
N ARG A 130 9.94 0.84 14.99
CA ARG A 130 10.93 -0.06 14.36
C ARG A 130 12.30 -0.01 15.01
N SER A 131 12.75 1.15 15.49
CA SER A 131 14.05 1.29 16.16
C SER A 131 14.15 0.43 17.43
N ARG A 132 13.03 0.26 18.14
CA ARG A 132 12.94 -0.63 19.32
C ARG A 132 13.08 -2.12 18.99
N ALA A 133 12.54 -2.58 17.85
CA ALA A 133 12.65 -3.98 17.44
C ALA A 133 14.06 -4.36 16.95
N ALA A 134 14.76 -3.41 16.33
CA ALA A 134 16.08 -3.66 15.75
C ALA A 134 17.23 -3.66 16.78
N GLY A 135 16.97 -3.33 18.05
CA GLY A 135 18.02 -3.20 19.07
C GLY A 135 19.08 -2.13 18.75
N ALA A 136 18.81 -1.28 17.76
CA ALA A 136 19.76 -0.27 17.28
C ALA A 136 19.53 1.03 18.04
N GLU A 137 20.46 1.38 18.93
CA GLU A 137 20.63 2.78 19.32
C GLU A 137 20.84 3.60 18.05
N SER A 138 20.10 4.70 17.88
CA SER A 138 20.29 5.60 16.75
C SER A 138 21.77 6.00 16.69
N PRO A 139 22.50 5.73 15.59
CA PRO A 139 23.85 6.24 15.46
C PRO A 139 23.74 7.75 15.31
N ALA A 140 24.18 8.47 16.34
CA ALA A 140 24.43 9.89 16.24
C ALA A 140 25.51 10.11 15.16
N GLY A 141 25.13 10.66 14.00
CA GLY A 141 26.09 11.23 13.05
C GLY A 141 26.23 10.58 11.67
N ALA A 142 25.26 9.81 11.17
CA ALA A 142 25.27 9.46 9.74
C ALA A 142 24.67 10.59 8.89
N GLU A 143 25.52 11.45 8.33
CA GLU A 143 25.13 12.40 7.29
C GLU A 143 24.52 11.65 6.10
N SER A 144 23.31 12.05 5.69
CA SER A 144 22.65 11.50 4.51
C SER A 144 23.39 11.92 3.24
N PRO A 145 23.46 11.06 2.20
CA PRO A 145 24.00 11.48 0.91
C PRO A 145 23.15 12.63 0.36
N ALA A 146 23.83 13.65 -0.15
CA ALA A 146 23.22 14.83 -0.73
C ALA A 146 22.19 14.46 -1.81
N GLY A 147 20.93 14.87 -1.62
CA GLY A 147 19.87 14.76 -2.64
C GLY A 147 18.49 14.33 -2.14
N ALA A 148 18.34 13.85 -0.90
CA ALA A 148 17.02 13.55 -0.35
C ALA A 148 16.37 14.83 0.21
N GLU A 149 15.48 15.47 -0.57
CA GLU A 149 14.56 16.48 -0.07
C GLU A 149 13.66 15.90 1.03
N SER A 150 14.12 15.95 2.27
CA SER A 150 13.34 15.73 3.48
C SER A 150 13.76 16.74 4.55
N LEU A 151 13.62 18.03 4.22
CA LEU A 151 13.59 19.08 5.22
C LEU A 151 12.24 19.01 5.96
N SER A 152 12.13 18.13 6.97
CA SER A 152 11.23 18.18 8.14
C SER A 152 10.82 16.82 8.71
N GLY A 153 11.14 15.69 8.05
CA GLY A 153 10.70 14.35 8.53
C GLY A 153 9.17 14.18 8.57
N GLN A 154 8.42 15.14 8.03
CA GLN A 154 6.97 15.12 7.99
C GLN A 154 6.52 14.55 6.64
N HIS A 155 6.01 13.33 6.66
CA HIS A 155 5.35 12.75 5.49
C HIS A 155 3.97 13.40 5.34
N TYR A 156 3.65 13.81 4.12
CA TYR A 156 2.32 14.31 3.74
C TYR A 156 1.55 13.23 2.99
N PRO A 157 0.21 13.22 3.07
CA PRO A 157 -0.58 12.20 2.41
C PRO A 157 -0.48 12.28 0.88
N PHE A 158 -0.17 13.44 0.29
CA PHE A 158 0.10 13.60 -1.14
C PHE A 158 1.58 13.97 -1.35
N MET A 159 2.27 13.24 -2.22
CA MET A 159 3.67 13.50 -2.53
C MET A 159 3.95 13.24 -4.02
N PRO A 160 4.87 13.98 -4.65
CA PRO A 160 5.32 13.64 -5.99
C PRO A 160 5.95 12.25 -6.04
N GLY A 161 5.84 11.62 -7.21
CA GLY A 161 6.63 10.47 -7.59
C GLY A 161 8.13 10.78 -7.54
N SER A 162 8.94 9.74 -7.37
CA SER A 162 10.39 9.89 -7.36
C SER A 162 10.92 9.90 -8.78
N SER A 163 11.57 10.98 -9.21
CA SER A 163 12.25 11.06 -10.52
C SER A 163 13.32 9.99 -10.69
N PHE A 164 13.91 9.50 -9.59
CA PHE A 164 14.84 8.36 -9.63
C PHE A 164 14.23 7.06 -10.16
N LEU A 165 12.91 6.92 -10.18
CA LEU A 165 12.24 5.69 -10.63
C LEU A 165 11.71 5.80 -12.07
N THR A 166 11.43 7.00 -12.54
CA THR A 166 10.82 7.24 -13.85
C THR A 166 10.85 8.73 -14.17
N GLU A 167 11.01 9.05 -15.45
CA GLU A 167 10.91 10.40 -15.98
C GLU A 167 9.45 10.87 -16.14
N ILE A 168 8.49 9.95 -15.99
CA ILE A 168 7.07 10.26 -16.14
C ILE A 168 6.51 10.82 -14.83
N PRO A 169 6.02 12.07 -14.80
CA PRO A 169 5.55 12.69 -13.57
C PRO A 169 4.22 12.08 -13.12
N PHE A 170 4.16 11.68 -11.85
CA PHE A 170 2.95 11.19 -11.20
C PHE A 170 2.89 11.65 -9.74
N MET A 171 1.72 11.52 -9.12
CA MET A 171 1.51 11.78 -7.70
C MET A 171 1.27 10.47 -6.94
N ARG A 172 1.78 10.39 -5.71
CA ARG A 172 1.49 9.33 -4.74
C ARG A 172 0.54 9.87 -3.69
N CYS A 173 -0.40 9.03 -3.27
CA CYS A 173 -1.23 9.30 -2.11
C CYS A 173 -1.18 8.15 -1.10
N HIS A 174 -1.08 8.50 0.19
CA HIS A 174 -0.97 7.58 1.32
C HIS A 174 -2.13 7.82 2.31
N PRO A 175 -3.34 7.30 2.04
CA PRO A 175 -4.52 7.54 2.88
C PRO A 175 -4.38 6.96 4.29
N LEU A 176 -3.51 5.96 4.47
CA LEU A 176 -3.30 5.23 5.71
C LEU A 176 -2.07 5.72 6.49
N LEU A 177 -1.47 6.84 6.11
CA LEU A 177 -0.17 7.29 6.62
C LEU A 177 -0.06 7.26 8.16
N LYS A 178 -1.13 7.63 8.88
CA LYS A 178 -1.16 7.69 10.35
C LYS A 178 -1.69 6.41 11.03
N TRP A 179 -2.12 5.42 10.25
CA TRP A 179 -2.70 4.20 10.79
C TRP A 179 -1.61 3.30 11.35
N SER A 180 -1.92 2.67 12.50
CA SER A 180 -1.09 1.62 13.09
C SER A 180 -1.50 0.23 12.59
N TYR A 181 -0.72 -0.79 12.95
CA TYR A 181 -1.08 -2.19 12.66
C TYR A 181 -2.45 -2.57 13.24
N GLY A 182 -2.73 -2.11 14.46
CA GLY A 182 -4.02 -2.33 15.12
C GLY A 182 -5.17 -1.63 14.40
N ASP A 183 -4.98 -0.39 13.94
CA ASP A 183 -6.02 0.36 13.21
C ASP A 183 -6.46 -0.39 11.93
N ILE A 184 -5.50 -1.02 11.23
CA ILE A 184 -5.77 -1.83 10.03
C ILE A 184 -6.69 -3.00 10.36
N TRP A 185 -6.35 -3.79 11.39
CA TRP A 185 -7.17 -4.95 11.77
C TRP A 185 -8.50 -4.55 12.40
N GLU A 186 -8.55 -3.50 13.21
CA GLU A 186 -9.81 -2.96 13.76
C GLU A 186 -10.77 -2.59 12.63
N PHE A 187 -10.27 -1.92 11.58
CA PHE A 187 -11.08 -1.58 10.42
C PHE A 187 -11.54 -2.79 9.63
N ILE A 188 -10.64 -3.73 9.35
CA ILE A 188 -10.97 -4.97 8.65
C ILE A 188 -12.09 -5.72 9.37
N ASP A 189 -11.98 -5.85 10.69
CA ASP A 189 -12.93 -6.61 11.50
C ASP A 189 -14.27 -5.90 11.65
N ALA A 190 -14.26 -4.60 11.93
CA ALA A 190 -15.47 -3.82 12.07
C ALA A 190 -16.30 -3.77 10.77
N ASN A 191 -15.67 -4.01 9.62
CA ASN A 191 -16.31 -3.98 8.30
C ASN A 191 -16.45 -5.36 7.66
N LEU A 192 -16.07 -6.44 8.37
CA LEU A 192 -16.12 -7.81 7.87
C LEU A 192 -15.40 -7.99 6.51
N ILE A 193 -14.28 -7.30 6.33
CA ILE A 193 -13.53 -7.30 5.07
C ILE A 193 -12.77 -8.64 4.96
N PRO A 194 -12.97 -9.43 3.90
CA PRO A 194 -12.18 -10.63 3.67
C PRO A 194 -10.69 -10.30 3.51
N VAL A 195 -9.82 -11.16 4.05
CA VAL A 195 -8.35 -11.03 3.93
C VAL A 195 -7.73 -12.29 3.35
N CYS A 196 -6.51 -12.16 2.82
CA CYS A 196 -5.73 -13.29 2.33
C CYS A 196 -5.59 -14.37 3.43
N PRO A 197 -5.89 -15.65 3.14
CA PRO A 197 -5.90 -16.71 4.15
C PRO A 197 -4.52 -16.95 4.78
N LEU A 198 -3.42 -16.54 4.14
CA LEU A 198 -2.09 -16.59 4.74
C LEU A 198 -2.03 -15.84 6.08
N TYR A 199 -2.81 -14.78 6.27
CA TYR A 199 -2.90 -14.09 7.56
C TYR A 199 -3.47 -14.96 8.68
N THR A 200 -4.32 -15.93 8.37
CA THR A 200 -4.81 -16.92 9.35
C THR A 200 -3.78 -18.00 9.66
N SER A 201 -2.83 -18.21 8.76
CA SER A 201 -1.76 -19.22 8.87
C SER A 201 -0.49 -18.72 9.59
N GLY A 202 -0.51 -17.51 10.16
CA GLY A 202 0.62 -16.94 10.90
C GLY A 202 1.53 -16.02 10.09
N TYR A 203 1.14 -15.58 8.90
CA TYR A 203 1.85 -14.50 8.20
C TYR A 203 1.37 -13.14 8.71
N SER A 204 2.27 -12.20 9.03
CA SER A 204 1.91 -10.82 9.43
C SER A 204 2.19 -9.78 8.35
N SER A 205 3.03 -10.12 7.38
CA SER A 205 3.42 -9.29 6.24
C SER A 205 3.57 -10.18 5.01
N LEU A 206 3.08 -9.73 3.86
CA LEU A 206 3.13 -10.50 2.60
C LEU A 206 4.06 -9.81 1.60
N GLY A 207 5.02 -10.56 1.08
CA GLY A 207 5.80 -10.27 -0.11
C GLY A 207 5.75 -11.48 -1.05
N ASP A 208 6.76 -11.64 -1.91
CA ASP A 208 6.90 -12.83 -2.76
C ASP A 208 7.22 -14.10 -1.94
N VAL A 209 7.13 -15.26 -2.60
CA VAL A 209 7.32 -16.57 -1.96
C VAL A 209 8.73 -16.73 -1.38
N GLN A 210 9.75 -16.16 -2.04
CA GLN A 210 11.15 -16.33 -1.66
C GLN A 210 11.53 -15.57 -0.39
N HIS A 211 10.88 -14.43 -0.14
CA HIS A 211 11.26 -13.51 0.94
C HIS A 211 10.23 -13.41 2.08
N THR A 212 9.22 -14.29 2.07
CA THR A 212 8.10 -14.21 3.02
C THR A 212 7.96 -15.49 3.83
N GLU A 213 8.28 -15.39 5.12
CA GLU A 213 8.04 -16.46 6.08
C GLU A 213 6.97 -16.08 7.11
N LYS A 214 6.42 -17.11 7.77
CA LYS A 214 5.49 -16.93 8.90
C LYS A 214 6.18 -16.16 10.03
N ASN A 215 5.42 -15.32 10.72
CA ASN A 215 5.96 -14.62 11.88
C ASN A 215 6.13 -15.62 13.05
N PRO A 216 7.36 -15.80 13.58
CA PRO A 216 7.61 -16.78 14.63
C PRO A 216 6.85 -16.47 15.94
N LEU A 217 6.51 -15.20 16.17
CA LEU A 217 5.79 -14.77 17.37
C LEU A 217 4.29 -15.12 17.32
N LEU A 218 3.73 -15.33 16.12
CA LEU A 218 2.33 -15.72 15.97
C LEU A 218 2.10 -17.20 16.25
N ARG A 219 3.09 -18.08 16.08
CA ARG A 219 2.95 -19.53 16.32
C ARG A 219 1.70 -20.13 15.63
N ASN A 220 1.49 -19.80 14.35
CA ASN A 220 0.31 -20.16 13.53
C ASN A 220 -1.03 -19.56 13.95
N LYS A 221 -1.04 -18.54 14.81
CA LYS A 221 -2.21 -17.73 15.11
C LYS A 221 -2.49 -16.73 13.99
N HIS A 222 -3.68 -16.14 14.02
CA HIS A 222 -4.01 -15.09 13.06
C HIS A 222 -3.12 -13.87 13.26
N ALA A 223 -2.67 -13.25 12.16
CA ALA A 223 -1.94 -11.98 12.10
C ALA A 223 -2.42 -10.89 13.09
N ARG A 224 -3.74 -10.72 13.26
CA ARG A 224 -4.34 -9.76 14.20
C ARG A 224 -3.95 -9.98 15.67
N GLU A 225 -3.53 -11.20 16.02
CA GLU A 225 -3.08 -11.56 17.37
C GLU A 225 -1.62 -11.17 17.65
N LEU A 226 -0.96 -10.47 16.71
CA LEU A 226 0.40 -9.96 16.94
C LEU A 226 0.37 -8.85 18.01
N ASN A 227 0.96 -9.12 19.17
CA ASN A 227 0.98 -8.19 20.30
C ASN A 227 2.04 -7.08 20.13
N ASP A 228 3.18 -7.40 19.52
CA ASP A 228 4.24 -6.43 19.26
C ASP A 228 4.29 -6.08 17.78
N TRP A 229 3.66 -4.96 17.41
CA TRP A 229 3.51 -4.53 16.01
C TRP A 229 4.84 -4.16 15.36
N SER A 230 5.87 -3.83 16.14
CA SER A 230 7.21 -3.55 15.62
C SER A 230 7.82 -4.77 14.91
N THR A 231 7.36 -5.97 15.27
CA THR A 231 7.81 -7.24 14.71
C THR A 231 7.01 -7.70 13.50
N GLU A 232 6.13 -6.85 12.95
CA GLU A 232 5.28 -7.19 11.79
C GLU A 232 6.07 -7.79 10.62
N ARG A 233 7.30 -7.32 10.39
CA ARG A 233 8.19 -7.74 9.31
C ARG A 233 9.41 -8.55 9.80
N ALA A 234 9.36 -9.09 11.02
CA ALA A 234 10.49 -9.82 11.62
C ALA A 234 10.90 -11.08 10.84
N SER A 235 10.00 -11.62 10.01
CA SER A 235 10.21 -12.82 9.19
C SER A 235 10.46 -12.54 7.70
N ARG A 236 10.73 -11.29 7.32
CA ARG A 236 11.24 -11.00 5.98
C ARG A 236 12.76 -11.16 5.99
N SER A 237 13.28 -12.08 5.20
CA SER A 237 14.69 -12.05 4.83
C SER A 237 14.96 -10.70 4.14
N SER A 238 16.10 -10.07 4.45
CA SER A 238 16.59 -9.00 3.59
C SER A 238 16.66 -9.58 2.19
N LYS A 239 16.10 -8.88 1.19
CA LYS A 239 16.65 -9.05 -0.15
C LYS A 239 18.14 -8.83 0.04
N ASP A 240 18.97 -9.80 -0.34
CA ASP A 240 20.38 -9.50 -0.51
C ASP A 240 20.41 -8.23 -1.35
N ASP A 241 20.80 -7.11 -0.74
CA ASP A 241 21.20 -5.94 -1.50
C ASP A 241 22.40 -6.47 -2.29
N PRO A 242 22.34 -6.59 -3.62
CA PRO A 242 23.57 -6.58 -4.36
C PRO A 242 24.08 -5.15 -4.16
N ALA A 243 24.91 -4.98 -3.14
CA ALA A 243 25.74 -3.81 -2.98
C ALA A 243 26.51 -3.63 -4.28
N THR A 244 26.15 -2.58 -5.04
CA THR A 244 26.96 -1.68 -5.89
C THR A 244 26.15 -1.17 -7.06
#